data_AF-A0A8J5BB97-F1
#
_entry.id   AF-A0A8J5BB97-F1
#
_cell.length_a   1.000
_cell.length_b   1.000
_cell.length_c   1.000
_cell.angle_alpha   90.00
_cell.angle_beta   90.00
_cell.angle_gamma   90.00
#
_symmetry.space_group_name_H-M   'P 1'
#
loop_
_entity.id
_entity.type
_entity.pdbx_description
1 polymer ?
#
loop_
_entity_poly.entity_id
_entity_poly.type
_entity_poly.pdbx_seq_one_letter_code
_entity_poly.pdbx_strand_id
1 'polypeptide(L)'
;MQVNYVGKAGNIYETGYRLHGSAYVVSKYIGNTWLWDRVRVSGGTYGGFCDFDTHSGVFSYLSYRDPNLLKTLYVYDGTANFLRDLELDDNTLTKAIISTIGDVDSYQLPYATSISMRNMKEGEEILSTSLTHFKEFADAIEAVKNNGVAVVVASLEDVAAANEERSGFLEVKKVL
;
A
#
# COMPACT_ATOMS: atom_id res chain seq x y z
N MET A 1 19.17 18.53 3.44
CA MET A 1 18.57 17.61 2.46
C MET A 1 17.09 17.95 2.37
N GLN A 2 16.64 18.25 1.15
CA GLN A 2 15.23 18.41 0.85
C GLN A 2 14.58 17.02 0.83
N VAL A 3 13.37 16.93 1.37
CA VAL A 3 12.63 15.67 1.47
C VAL A 3 11.17 15.92 1.16
N ASN A 4 10.54 14.94 0.55
CA ASN A 4 9.17 14.95 0.09
C ASN A 4 8.32 13.94 0.87
N TYR A 5 7.01 14.09 0.74
CA TYR A 5 6.01 13.15 1.23
C TYR A 5 5.06 12.88 0.08
N VAL A 6 5.05 11.65 -0.40
CA VAL A 6 4.30 11.27 -1.60
C VAL A 6 3.18 10.34 -1.19
N GLY A 7 1.94 10.69 -1.55
CA GLY A 7 0.76 9.88 -1.32
C GLY A 7 0.02 9.59 -2.61
N LYS A 8 -0.52 8.37 -2.75
CA LYS A 8 -1.46 8.01 -3.82
C LYS A 8 -2.52 7.07 -3.29
N ALA A 9 -3.80 7.36 -3.53
CA ALA A 9 -4.89 6.56 -2.98
C ALA A 9 -6.09 6.46 -3.91
N GLY A 10 -6.89 5.40 -3.76
CA GLY A 10 -8.14 5.19 -4.49
C GLY A 10 -9.06 4.21 -3.78
N ASN A 11 -10.36 4.29 -4.03
CA ASN A 11 -11.33 3.36 -3.47
C ASN A 11 -11.41 2.08 -4.31
N ILE A 12 -10.90 0.97 -3.77
CA ILE A 12 -10.88 -0.30 -4.50
C ILE A 12 -12.23 -1.02 -4.46
N TYR A 13 -13.17 -0.66 -3.58
CA TYR A 13 -14.52 -1.21 -3.62
C TYR A 13 -15.32 -0.75 -4.84
N GLU A 14 -14.96 0.39 -5.44
CA GLU A 14 -15.57 0.86 -6.70
C GLU A 14 -15.27 -0.07 -7.89
N THR A 15 -14.26 -0.94 -7.77
CA THR A 15 -13.97 -1.99 -8.76
C THR A 15 -14.89 -3.22 -8.64
N GLY A 16 -15.71 -3.28 -7.59
CA GLY A 16 -16.47 -4.47 -7.21
C GLY A 16 -15.72 -5.42 -6.27
N TYR A 17 -14.49 -5.08 -5.86
CA TYR A 17 -13.75 -5.83 -4.85
C TYR A 17 -14.56 -5.91 -3.55
N ARG A 18 -14.62 -7.11 -2.97
CA ARG A 18 -15.26 -7.35 -1.67
C ARG A 18 -14.19 -7.70 -0.66
N LEU A 19 -14.32 -7.14 0.54
CA LEU A 19 -13.38 -7.44 1.62
C LEU A 19 -13.30 -8.95 1.86
N HIS A 20 -12.08 -9.45 1.82
CA HIS A 20 -11.68 -10.77 2.24
C HIS A 20 -10.44 -10.63 3.12
N GLY A 21 -10.30 -11.45 4.16
CA GLY A 21 -9.20 -11.38 5.12
C GLY A 21 -7.79 -11.46 4.48
N SER A 22 -7.68 -12.06 3.30
CA SER A 22 -6.44 -12.07 2.51
C SER A 22 -5.91 -10.68 2.17
N ALA A 23 -6.76 -9.65 2.12
CA ALA A 23 -6.34 -8.26 1.88
C ALA A 23 -5.30 -7.77 2.89
N TYR A 24 -5.42 -8.19 4.16
CA TYR A 24 -4.45 -7.85 5.20
C TYR A 24 -3.09 -8.48 4.91
N VAL A 25 -3.09 -9.75 4.48
CA VAL A 25 -1.86 -10.49 4.14
C VAL A 25 -1.17 -9.88 2.92
N VAL A 26 -1.94 -9.61 1.86
CA VAL A 26 -1.40 -9.04 0.62
C VAL A 26 -0.87 -7.62 0.86
N SER A 27 -1.61 -6.76 1.58
CA SER A 27 -1.17 -5.41 1.91
C SER A 27 0.12 -5.40 2.74
N LYS A 28 0.20 -6.26 3.75
CA LYS A 28 1.41 -6.41 4.56
C LYS A 28 2.59 -6.92 3.73
N TYR A 29 2.34 -7.85 2.82
CA TYR A 29 3.36 -8.38 1.93
C TYR A 29 3.90 -7.30 0.99
N ILE A 30 3.04 -6.48 0.36
CA ILE A 30 3.43 -5.33 -0.47
C ILE A 30 4.36 -4.39 0.32
N GLY A 31 3.97 -4.04 1.55
CA GLY A 31 4.76 -3.15 2.41
C GLY A 31 6.15 -3.70 2.75
N ASN A 32 6.20 -4.97 3.16
CA ASN A 32 7.44 -5.62 3.63
C ASN A 32 8.39 -6.07 2.52
N THR A 33 7.93 -6.13 1.27
CA THR A 33 8.74 -6.57 0.13
C THR A 33 8.88 -5.45 -0.89
N TRP A 34 7.90 -5.28 -1.78
CA TRP A 34 7.94 -4.35 -2.89
C TRP A 34 8.28 -2.92 -2.47
N LEU A 35 7.53 -2.35 -1.51
CA LEU A 35 7.74 -0.97 -1.09
C LEU A 35 9.03 -0.83 -0.27
N TRP A 36 9.33 -1.80 0.59
CA TRP A 36 10.61 -1.83 1.29
C TRP A 36 11.81 -1.80 0.33
N ASP A 37 11.84 -2.70 -0.64
CA ASP A 37 12.98 -2.83 -1.56
C ASP A 37 13.08 -1.64 -2.52
N ARG A 38 11.95 -1.22 -3.11
CA ARG A 38 11.95 -0.20 -4.16
C ARG A 38 11.94 1.23 -3.62
N VAL A 39 11.12 1.51 -2.60
CA VAL A 39 10.98 2.86 -2.04
C VAL A 39 12.08 3.12 -1.01
N ARG A 40 12.34 2.18 -0.10
CA ARG A 40 13.32 2.40 0.98
C ARG A 40 14.76 2.06 0.57
N VAL A 41 15.02 0.81 0.22
CA VAL A 41 16.40 0.34 -0.05
C VAL A 41 16.95 1.00 -1.33
N SER A 42 16.21 0.92 -2.44
CA SER A 42 16.67 1.45 -3.72
C SER A 42 16.45 2.97 -3.84
N GLY A 43 15.34 3.47 -3.29
CA GLY A 43 14.94 4.88 -3.41
C GLY A 43 15.56 5.82 -2.38
N GLY A 44 16.15 5.29 -1.30
CA GLY A 44 16.78 6.08 -0.24
C GLY A 44 15.79 6.82 0.68
N THR A 45 14.52 6.42 0.69
CA THR A 45 13.50 7.00 1.59
C THR A 45 13.69 6.53 3.02
N TYR A 46 13.17 7.29 3.99
CA TYR A 46 13.14 6.81 5.38
C TYR A 46 12.09 5.71 5.59
N GLY A 47 10.94 5.81 4.92
CA GLY A 47 9.90 4.79 4.95
C GLY A 47 8.95 4.88 3.77
N GLY A 48 8.49 3.72 3.31
CA GLY A 48 7.43 3.54 2.32
C GLY A 48 6.48 2.45 2.80
N PHE A 49 5.18 2.69 2.74
CA PHE A 49 4.16 1.78 3.22
C PHE A 49 2.87 1.93 2.41
N CYS A 50 1.97 0.97 2.59
CA CYS A 50 0.60 1.05 2.12
C CYS A 50 -0.35 0.81 3.27
N ASP A 51 -1.56 1.33 3.13
CA ASP A 51 -2.64 1.18 4.08
C ASP A 51 -3.93 0.84 3.34
N PHE A 52 -4.72 -0.05 3.91
CA PHE A 52 -6.04 -0.41 3.37
C PHE A 52 -7.10 -0.20 4.45
N ASP A 53 -7.85 0.88 4.33
CA ASP A 53 -8.99 1.13 5.19
C ASP A 53 -10.18 0.29 4.72
N THR A 54 -10.42 -0.80 5.44
CA THR A 54 -11.45 -1.77 5.11
C THR A 54 -12.87 -1.25 5.30
N HIS A 55 -13.07 -0.12 5.99
CA HIS A 55 -14.40 0.47 6.18
C HIS A 55 -14.79 1.33 4.97
N SER A 56 -13.86 2.14 4.47
CA SER A 56 -14.10 3.03 3.33
C SER A 56 -13.80 2.39 1.97
N GLY A 57 -12.95 1.36 1.94
CA GLY A 57 -12.43 0.75 0.72
C GLY A 57 -11.21 1.49 0.15
N VAL A 58 -10.71 2.51 0.84
CA VAL A 58 -9.57 3.30 0.36
C VAL A 58 -8.27 2.52 0.56
N PHE A 59 -7.59 2.23 -0.54
CA PHE A 59 -6.21 1.74 -0.53
C PHE A 59 -5.26 2.91 -0.82
N SER A 60 -4.25 3.08 0.02
CA SER A 60 -3.31 4.20 -0.02
C SER A 60 -1.86 3.74 -0.02
N TYR A 61 -1.01 4.44 -0.76
CA TYR A 61 0.45 4.37 -0.71
C TYR A 61 1.00 5.66 -0.13
N LEU A 62 2.03 5.56 0.71
CA LEU A 62 2.64 6.69 1.39
C LEU A 62 4.17 6.53 1.48
N SER A 63 4.90 7.63 1.30
CA SER A 63 6.33 7.72 1.61
C SER A 63 6.62 8.86 2.61
N TYR A 64 7.62 8.64 3.44
CA TYR A 64 8.05 9.56 4.49
C TYR A 64 9.52 9.93 4.30
N ARG A 65 9.78 11.24 4.25
CA ARG A 65 11.11 11.83 4.01
C ARG A 65 11.78 11.25 2.77
N ASP A 66 11.09 11.37 1.65
CA ASP A 66 11.46 10.80 0.36
C ASP A 66 12.34 11.77 -0.45
N PRO A 67 13.53 11.39 -0.91
CA PRO A 67 14.33 12.26 -1.78
C PRO A 67 13.79 12.30 -3.23
N ASN A 68 12.74 11.56 -3.54
CA ASN A 68 12.13 11.47 -4.87
C ASN A 68 10.68 11.96 -4.85
N LEU A 69 10.08 12.03 -6.05
CA LEU A 69 8.66 12.32 -6.25
C LEU A 69 8.05 11.38 -7.29
N LEU A 70 8.29 11.62 -8.58
CA LEU A 70 7.69 10.80 -9.66
C LEU A 70 8.17 9.35 -9.63
N LYS A 71 9.45 9.12 -9.31
CA LYS A 71 9.99 7.75 -9.17
C LYS A 71 9.21 6.92 -8.15
N THR A 72 8.80 7.53 -7.04
CA THR A 72 8.01 6.87 -6.01
C THR A 72 6.60 6.55 -6.51
N LEU A 73 5.95 7.49 -7.22
CA LEU A 73 4.66 7.23 -7.86
C LEU A 73 4.73 6.09 -8.89
N TYR A 74 5.83 5.98 -9.66
CA TYR A 74 6.02 4.86 -10.58
C TYR A 74 6.19 3.51 -9.86
N VAL A 75 6.80 3.49 -8.68
CA VAL A 75 6.84 2.29 -7.84
C VAL A 75 5.43 1.90 -7.38
N TYR A 76 4.60 2.87 -6.98
CA TYR A 76 3.20 2.61 -6.60
C TYR A 76 2.42 2.01 -7.78
N ASP A 77 2.56 2.62 -8.97
CA ASP A 77 1.91 2.16 -10.20
C ASP A 77 2.42 0.79 -10.69
N GLY A 78 3.61 0.37 -10.27
CA GLY A 78 4.17 -0.95 -10.55
C GLY A 78 3.65 -2.08 -9.64
N THR A 79 2.95 -1.75 -8.55
CA THR A 79 2.56 -2.74 -7.52
C THR A 79 1.63 -3.82 -8.07
N ALA A 80 0.66 -3.45 -8.92
CA ALA A 80 -0.26 -4.43 -9.51
C ALA A 80 0.49 -5.45 -10.39
N ASN A 81 1.45 -5.01 -11.21
CA ASN A 81 2.26 -5.91 -12.02
C ASN A 81 3.15 -6.80 -11.16
N PHE A 82 3.76 -6.24 -10.11
CA PHE A 82 4.51 -7.03 -9.13
C PHE A 82 3.67 -8.18 -8.56
N LEU A 83 2.43 -7.92 -8.15
CA LEU A 83 1.54 -8.97 -7.64
C LEU A 83 1.14 -9.97 -8.73
N ARG A 84 0.92 -9.52 -9.97
CA ARG A 84 0.58 -10.40 -11.12
C ARG A 84 1.71 -11.31 -11.55
N ASP A 85 2.95 -10.88 -11.39
CA ASP A 85 4.14 -11.66 -11.74
C ASP A 85 4.68 -12.46 -10.54
N LEU A 86 4.13 -12.23 -9.35
CA LEU A 86 4.58 -12.88 -8.12
C LEU A 86 4.45 -14.41 -8.19
N GLU A 87 5.53 -15.11 -7.89
CA GLU A 87 5.53 -16.53 -7.57
C GLU A 87 5.85 -16.69 -6.08
N LEU A 88 5.04 -17.46 -5.36
CA LEU A 88 5.22 -17.72 -3.94
C LEU A 88 5.31 -19.23 -3.71
N ASP A 89 6.38 -19.65 -3.04
CA ASP A 89 6.41 -20.97 -2.43
C ASP A 89 5.57 -21.00 -1.14
N ASP A 90 5.16 -22.20 -0.72
CA ASP A 90 4.30 -22.43 0.44
C ASP A 90 4.89 -21.86 1.74
N ASN A 91 6.22 -21.90 1.91
CA ASN A 91 6.88 -21.40 3.12
C ASN A 91 6.84 -19.87 3.16
N THR A 92 7.06 -19.20 2.03
CA THR A 92 6.94 -17.75 1.92
C THR A 92 5.51 -17.28 2.16
N LEU A 93 4.51 -17.96 1.56
CA LEU A 93 3.09 -17.69 1.82
C LEU A 93 2.73 -17.88 3.30
N THR A 94 3.16 -19.00 3.90
CA THR A 94 2.93 -19.30 5.32
C THR A 94 3.52 -18.22 6.23
N LYS A 95 4.75 -17.76 5.94
CA LYS A 95 5.37 -16.66 6.70
C LYS A 95 4.60 -15.35 6.58
N ALA A 96 4.07 -15.03 5.40
CA ALA A 96 3.24 -13.84 5.21
C ALA A 96 1.94 -13.91 6.06
N ILE A 97 1.28 -15.07 6.08
CA ILE A 97 0.09 -15.32 6.90
C ILE A 97 0.43 -15.20 8.40
N ILE A 98 1.46 -15.90 8.88
CA ILE A 98 1.90 -15.84 10.29
C ILE A 98 2.24 -14.41 10.70
N SER A 99 2.98 -13.69 9.85
CA SER A 99 3.34 -12.31 10.10
C SER A 99 2.08 -11.45 10.27
N THR A 100 1.06 -11.66 9.43
CA THR A 100 -0.21 -10.93 9.52
C THR A 100 -0.96 -11.25 10.80
N ILE A 101 -1.07 -12.52 11.17
CA ILE A 101 -1.72 -12.96 12.41
C ILE A 101 -1.04 -12.32 13.63
N GLY A 102 0.29 -12.22 13.65
CA GLY A 102 1.01 -11.58 14.75
C GLY A 102 0.64 -10.11 14.98
N ASP A 103 0.23 -9.37 13.95
CA ASP A 103 -0.26 -7.99 14.11
C ASP A 103 -1.71 -7.97 14.61
N VAL A 104 -2.54 -8.89 14.11
CA VAL A 104 -3.95 -9.00 14.48
C VAL A 104 -4.11 -9.47 15.93
N ASP A 105 -3.29 -10.43 16.36
CA ASP A 105 -3.28 -11.02 17.69
C ASP A 105 -2.24 -10.35 18.61
N SER A 106 -1.83 -9.13 18.28
CA SER A 106 -0.87 -8.37 19.09
C SER A 106 -1.47 -8.09 20.48
N TYR A 107 -0.64 -8.28 21.52
CA TYR A 107 -1.07 -8.17 22.91
C TYR A 107 -1.70 -6.79 23.19
N GLN A 108 -2.97 -6.78 23.57
CA GLN A 108 -3.72 -5.58 23.90
C GLN A 108 -3.92 -5.47 25.41
N LEU A 109 -3.82 -4.24 25.94
CA LEU A 109 -4.14 -3.95 27.34
C LEU A 109 -5.62 -4.29 27.64
N PRO A 110 -5.98 -4.66 28.88
CA PRO A 110 -7.33 -5.16 29.24
C PRO A 110 -8.51 -4.25 28.88
N TYR A 111 -8.28 -2.95 28.67
CA TYR A 111 -9.31 -1.97 28.29
C TYR A 111 -9.48 -1.83 26.77
N ALA A 112 -8.49 -2.25 25.98
CA ALA A 112 -8.53 -2.22 24.51
C ALA A 112 -9.08 -3.53 23.90
N THR A 113 -9.28 -4.56 24.74
CA THR A 113 -9.74 -5.89 24.36
C THR A 113 -11.15 -5.90 23.75
N SER A 114 -11.98 -4.87 24.01
CA SER A 114 -13.32 -4.73 23.42
C SER A 114 -13.31 -4.39 21.93
N ILE A 115 -12.19 -3.89 21.39
CA ILE A 115 -12.04 -3.50 19.98
C ILE A 115 -11.53 -4.67 19.12
N SER A 116 -11.01 -5.73 19.74
CA SER A 116 -10.23 -6.80 19.09
C SER A 116 -10.99 -8.11 18.86
N MET A 117 -12.32 -8.13 18.91
CA MET A 117 -13.08 -9.26 18.37
C MET A 117 -13.23 -9.09 16.86
N ARG A 118 -12.11 -9.17 16.12
CA ARG A 118 -12.20 -9.42 14.66
C ARG A 118 -12.96 -10.73 14.48
N ASN A 119 -13.91 -10.73 13.56
CA ASN A 119 -14.85 -11.83 13.41
C ASN A 119 -14.08 -13.13 13.13
N MET A 120 -14.47 -14.27 13.72
CA MET A 120 -13.84 -15.58 13.46
C MET A 120 -13.67 -15.85 11.95
N LYS A 121 -14.63 -15.37 11.15
CA LYS A 121 -14.61 -15.39 9.69
C LYS A 121 -13.36 -14.73 9.08
N GLU A 122 -12.98 -13.54 9.53
CA GLU A 122 -11.81 -12.83 8.99
C GLU A 122 -10.51 -13.58 9.31
N GLY A 123 -10.44 -14.22 10.49
CA GLY A 123 -9.33 -15.08 10.87
C GLY A 123 -9.21 -16.31 9.96
N GLU A 124 -10.32 -16.97 9.66
CA GLU A 124 -10.36 -18.09 8.69
C GLU A 124 -9.96 -17.64 7.28
N GLU A 125 -10.44 -16.48 6.84
CA GLU A 125 -10.09 -15.92 5.54
C GLU A 125 -8.59 -15.58 5.44
N ILE A 126 -7.98 -15.01 6.49
CA ILE A 126 -6.52 -14.77 6.58
C ILE A 126 -5.75 -16.10 6.45
N LEU A 127 -6.15 -17.12 7.20
CA LEU A 127 -5.51 -18.45 7.20
C LEU A 127 -5.64 -19.16 5.85
N SER A 128 -6.71 -18.89 5.10
CA SER A 128 -6.97 -19.47 3.78
C SER A 128 -6.34 -18.70 2.61
N THR A 129 -5.51 -17.69 2.90
CA THR A 129 -4.86 -16.89 1.84
C THR A 129 -4.05 -17.77 0.90
N SER A 130 -4.12 -17.46 -0.39
CA SER A 130 -3.50 -18.23 -1.48
C SER A 130 -2.97 -17.27 -2.55
N LEU A 131 -2.14 -17.78 -3.47
CA LEU A 131 -1.60 -16.96 -4.57
C LEU A 131 -2.69 -16.31 -5.43
N THR A 132 -3.84 -16.98 -5.60
CA THR A 132 -5.00 -16.42 -6.33
C THR A 132 -5.44 -15.09 -5.72
N HIS A 133 -5.50 -15.00 -4.40
CA HIS A 133 -5.88 -13.76 -3.72
C HIS A 133 -4.89 -12.61 -3.97
N PHE A 134 -3.61 -12.88 -4.18
CA PHE A 134 -2.63 -11.84 -4.57
C PHE A 134 -2.94 -11.31 -5.97
N LYS A 135 -3.33 -12.18 -6.91
CA LYS A 135 -3.68 -11.77 -8.28
C LYS A 135 -5.00 -10.99 -8.31
N GLU A 136 -6.02 -11.46 -7.60
CA GLU A 136 -7.30 -10.75 -7.48
C GLU A 136 -7.13 -9.37 -6.84
N PHE A 137 -6.30 -9.28 -5.80
CA PHE A 137 -5.99 -8.00 -5.18
C PHE A 137 -5.20 -7.08 -6.12
N ALA A 138 -4.35 -7.63 -6.98
CA ALA A 138 -3.65 -6.88 -8.03
C ALA A 138 -4.63 -6.16 -8.97
N ASP A 139 -5.68 -6.85 -9.38
CA ASP A 139 -6.71 -6.29 -10.25
C ASP A 139 -7.50 -5.18 -9.55
N ALA A 140 -7.78 -5.34 -8.25
CA ALA A 140 -8.43 -4.30 -7.45
C ALA A 140 -7.56 -3.04 -7.30
N ILE A 141 -6.28 -3.18 -6.96
CA ILE A 141 -5.39 -2.03 -6.73
C ILE A 141 -4.90 -1.38 -8.02
N GLU A 142 -5.05 -2.02 -9.19
CA GLU A 142 -4.78 -1.38 -10.48
C GLU A 142 -5.68 -0.15 -10.69
N ALA A 143 -6.87 -0.13 -10.09
CA ALA A 143 -7.71 1.08 -10.08
C ALA A 143 -7.05 2.26 -9.37
N VAL A 144 -6.19 2.03 -8.37
CA VAL A 144 -5.43 3.11 -7.71
C VAL A 144 -4.42 3.72 -8.68
N LYS A 145 -3.78 2.90 -9.53
CA LYS A 145 -2.91 3.41 -10.60
C LYS A 145 -3.68 4.30 -11.58
N ASN A 146 -4.83 3.80 -12.06
CA ASN A 146 -5.56 4.40 -13.18
C ASN A 146 -6.43 5.59 -12.76
N ASN A 147 -7.09 5.50 -11.62
CA ASN A 147 -8.12 6.44 -11.15
C ASN A 147 -7.79 7.07 -9.79
N GLY A 148 -6.71 6.63 -9.13
CA GLY A 148 -6.32 7.15 -7.83
C GLY A 148 -5.78 8.59 -7.89
N VAL A 149 -5.95 9.30 -6.78
CA VAL A 149 -5.48 10.68 -6.62
C VAL A 149 -4.09 10.66 -5.98
N ALA A 150 -3.15 11.41 -6.56
CA ALA A 150 -1.84 11.66 -5.98
C ALA A 150 -1.82 13.00 -5.25
N VAL A 151 -1.30 13.02 -4.03
CA VAL A 151 -1.10 14.23 -3.23
C VAL A 151 0.34 14.22 -2.73
N VAL A 152 1.04 15.33 -2.89
CA VAL A 152 2.45 15.45 -2.50
C VAL A 152 2.68 16.68 -1.63
N VAL A 153 3.52 16.54 -0.61
CA VAL A 153 4.13 17.66 0.10
C VAL A 153 5.59 17.66 -0.30
N ALA A 154 5.94 18.61 -1.17
CA ALA A 154 7.24 18.66 -1.80
C ALA A 154 7.65 20.11 -2.06
N SER A 155 8.91 20.28 -2.46
CA SER A 155 9.41 21.59 -2.84
C SER A 155 8.82 22.09 -4.16
N LEU A 156 8.80 23.40 -4.37
CA LEU A 156 8.38 23.97 -5.64
C LEU A 156 9.28 23.51 -6.80
N GLU A 157 10.56 23.26 -6.53
CA GLU A 157 11.52 22.74 -7.52
C GLU A 157 11.15 21.32 -7.96
N ASP A 158 10.92 20.42 -7.01
CA ASP A 158 10.53 19.03 -7.31
C ASP A 158 9.18 18.95 -8.00
N VAL A 159 8.21 19.80 -7.60
CA VAL A 159 6.90 19.85 -8.24
C VAL A 159 7.00 20.43 -9.66
N ALA A 160 7.86 21.42 -9.89
CA ALA A 160 8.11 21.95 -11.23
C ALA A 160 8.74 20.90 -12.13
N ALA A 161 9.79 20.21 -11.67
CA ALA A 161 10.41 19.12 -12.41
C ALA A 161 9.42 17.98 -12.72
N ALA A 162 8.57 17.63 -11.74
CA ALA A 162 7.52 16.63 -11.94
C ALA A 162 6.47 17.06 -12.98
N ASN A 163 6.08 18.34 -12.98
CA ASN A 163 5.14 18.89 -13.95
C ASN A 163 5.76 19.10 -15.34
N GLU A 164 7.08 19.23 -15.46
CA GLU A 164 7.78 19.23 -16.75
C GLU A 164 7.78 17.82 -17.37
N GLU A 165 8.13 16.80 -16.58
CA GLU A 165 8.13 15.40 -17.04
C GLU A 165 6.71 14.89 -17.32
N ARG A 166 5.74 15.25 -16.45
CA ARG A 166 4.34 14.87 -16.58
C ARG A 166 3.49 16.14 -16.63
N SER A 167 3.37 16.70 -17.84
CA SER A 167 2.72 18.00 -18.11
C SER A 167 1.40 18.19 -17.37
N GLY A 168 1.41 19.12 -16.41
CA GLY A 168 0.21 19.52 -15.66
C GLY A 168 -0.34 18.48 -14.69
N PHE A 169 0.46 17.50 -14.28
CA PHE A 169 0.02 16.41 -13.41
C PHE A 169 -0.37 16.85 -12.00
N LEU A 170 0.35 17.82 -11.42
CA LEU A 170 0.12 18.30 -10.05
C LEU A 170 -0.37 19.75 -10.04
N GLU A 171 -1.52 19.96 -9.40
CA GLU A 171 -2.00 21.29 -9.04
C GLU A 171 -1.21 21.82 -7.83
N VAL A 172 -0.61 23.00 -7.96
CA VAL A 172 0.19 23.60 -6.89
C VAL A 172 -0.70 24.38 -5.91
N LYS A 173 -0.80 23.89 -4.67
CA LYS A 173 -1.39 24.63 -3.55
C LYS A 173 -0.31 25.04 -2.56
N LYS A 174 -0.09 26.35 -2.41
CA LYS A 174 0.86 26.88 -1.43
C LYS A 174 0.26 26.74 -0.03
N VAL A 175 0.93 25.98 0.81
CA VAL A 175 0.66 25.90 2.24
C VAL A 175 1.69 26.80 2.93
N LEU A 176 1.22 27.66 3.84
CA LEU A 176 1.98 28.76 4.47
C LEU A 176 3.32 28.32 5.09
#